data_AF-A0A6B9EZD0-F1
#
_entry.id   AF-A0A6B9EZD0-F1
#
_cell.length_a   1.000
_cell.length_b   1.000
_cell.length_c   1.000
_cell.angle_alpha   90.00
_cell.angle_beta   90.00
_cell.angle_gamma   90.00
#
_symmetry.space_group_name_H-M   'P 1'
#
loop_
_entity.id
_entity.type
_entity.pdbx_description
1 polymer ?
#
loop_
_entity_poly.entity_id
_entity_poly.type
_entity_poly.pdbx_seq_one_letter_code
_entity_poly.pdbx_strand_id
1 'polypeptide(L)'
;WENELQLSDHIELTEFFRKAYGPTGAFNAKPFEGSRSWAGARPELRAIAYDSHGIAAHMGLLRRFIKVGEVDQLVAELGLYGVRPDLEGLGISHSIHVMLPVLQELGVPFAFGTVRHALRK
;
A
#
# COMPACT_ATOMS: atom_id res chain seq x y z
N TRP A 1 -1.14 11.31 6.65
CA TRP A 1 -2.17 11.37 5.59
C TRP A 1 -1.54 11.62 4.24
N GLU A 2 -2.20 11.25 3.13
CA GLU A 2 -1.65 11.49 1.79
C GLU A 2 -1.36 12.97 1.51
N ASN A 3 -2.23 13.87 1.97
CA ASN A 3 -2.08 15.32 1.75
C ASN A 3 -0.92 15.95 2.54
N GLU A 4 -0.26 15.20 3.42
CA GLU A 4 0.89 15.69 4.21
C GLU A 4 2.22 15.43 3.50
N LEU A 5 2.23 14.56 2.47
CA LEU A 5 3.44 14.21 1.73
C LEU A 5 3.95 15.39 0.89
N GLN A 6 5.26 15.54 0.88
CA GLN A 6 5.99 16.49 0.06
C GLN A 6 6.46 15.83 -1.24
N LEU A 7 6.95 16.66 -2.18
CA LEU A 7 7.50 16.17 -3.44
C LEU A 7 8.65 15.16 -3.24
N SER A 8 9.50 15.37 -2.24
CA SER A 8 10.58 14.44 -1.87
C SER A 8 10.04 13.05 -1.52
N ASP A 9 8.96 12.99 -0.75
CA ASP A 9 8.36 11.73 -0.31
C ASP A 9 7.78 10.98 -1.51
N HIS A 10 7.15 11.71 -2.44
CA HIS A 10 6.66 11.12 -3.67
C HIS A 10 7.77 10.58 -4.58
N ILE A 11 8.91 11.28 -4.66
CA ILE A 11 10.09 10.81 -5.39
C ILE A 11 10.59 9.50 -4.79
N GLU A 12 10.82 9.45 -3.48
CA GLU A 12 11.29 8.24 -2.79
C GLU A 12 10.30 7.07 -2.93
N LEU A 13 9.01 7.33 -2.74
CA LEU A 13 7.95 6.33 -2.93
C LEU A 13 7.94 5.77 -4.35
N THR A 14 8.12 6.61 -5.38
CA THR A 14 8.18 6.10 -6.76
C THR A 14 9.39 5.22 -7.01
N GLU A 15 10.55 5.57 -6.46
CA GLU A 15 11.74 4.72 -6.56
C GLU A 15 11.50 3.37 -5.89
N PHE A 16 10.93 3.39 -4.67
CA PHE A 16 10.53 2.19 -3.95
C PHE A 16 9.57 1.32 -4.77
N PHE A 17 8.47 1.87 -5.29
CA PHE A 17 7.48 1.11 -6.05
C PHE A 17 8.03 0.55 -7.36
N ARG A 18 8.92 1.28 -8.05
CA ARG A 18 9.58 0.76 -9.25
C ARG A 18 10.46 -0.43 -8.93
N LYS A 19 11.19 -0.40 -7.80
CA LYS A 19 12.01 -1.52 -7.32
C LYS A 19 11.16 -2.72 -6.89
N ALA A 20 10.06 -2.48 -6.18
CA ALA A 20 9.16 -3.54 -5.69
C ALA A 20 8.33 -4.20 -6.81
N TYR A 21 7.83 -3.41 -7.76
CA TYR A 21 6.90 -3.91 -8.79
C TYR A 21 7.56 -4.17 -10.15
N GLY A 22 8.67 -3.53 -10.48
CA GLY A 22 9.39 -3.73 -11.75
C GLY A 22 9.73 -5.20 -12.04
N PRO A 23 10.28 -5.97 -11.09
CA PRO A 23 10.57 -7.39 -11.28
C PRO A 23 9.33 -8.26 -11.56
N THR A 24 8.13 -7.76 -11.25
CA THR A 24 6.87 -8.48 -11.42
C THR A 24 6.24 -8.28 -12.81
N GLY A 25 6.84 -7.42 -13.64
CA GLY A 25 6.41 -7.11 -14.99
C GLY A 25 6.66 -5.64 -15.33
N ALA A 26 7.18 -5.37 -16.53
CA ALA A 26 7.54 -4.01 -16.96
C ALA A 26 6.36 -3.01 -16.88
N PHE A 27 5.13 -3.47 -17.12
CA PHE A 27 3.92 -2.65 -17.01
C PHE A 27 3.58 -2.25 -15.57
N ASN A 28 4.01 -3.01 -14.56
CA ASN A 28 3.64 -2.76 -13.17
C ASN A 28 4.43 -1.58 -12.56
N ALA A 29 5.59 -1.23 -13.13
CA ALA A 29 6.37 -0.06 -12.71
C ALA A 29 5.97 1.23 -13.45
N LYS A 30 5.29 1.12 -14.59
CA LYS A 30 4.91 2.26 -15.45
C LYS A 30 4.07 3.33 -14.74
N PRO A 31 3.12 3.00 -13.84
CA PRO A 31 2.35 4.01 -13.12
C PRO A 31 3.21 4.99 -12.30
N PHE A 32 4.42 4.58 -11.90
CA PHE A 32 5.29 5.32 -11.00
C PHE A 32 6.31 6.22 -11.73
N GLU A 33 6.11 6.49 -13.01
CA GLU A 33 6.88 7.48 -13.77
C GLU A 33 6.47 8.91 -13.41
N GLY A 34 7.45 9.83 -13.43
CA GLY A 34 7.21 11.25 -13.15
C GLY A 34 6.80 11.55 -11.71
N SER A 35 7.37 10.83 -10.73
CA SER A 35 7.09 11.01 -9.28
C SER A 35 5.64 10.76 -8.86
N ARG A 36 4.88 10.00 -9.65
CA ARG A 36 3.51 9.57 -9.30
C ARG A 36 3.54 8.37 -8.35
N SER A 37 3.37 8.61 -7.06
CA SER A 37 3.46 7.57 -6.01
C SER A 37 2.19 6.70 -5.85
N TRP A 38 1.33 6.60 -6.86
CA TRP A 38 0.12 5.79 -6.83
C TRP A 38 -0.22 5.21 -8.21
N ALA A 39 -1.00 4.12 -8.21
CA ALA A 39 -1.44 3.43 -9.42
C ALA A 39 -2.96 3.22 -9.36
N GLY A 40 -3.68 3.81 -10.31
CA GLY A 40 -5.15 3.77 -10.36
C GLY A 40 -5.80 4.74 -9.39
N ALA A 41 -5.71 4.50 -8.08
CA ALA A 41 -6.29 5.34 -7.04
C ALA A 41 -5.23 5.87 -6.07
N ARG A 42 -5.35 7.15 -5.72
CA ARG A 42 -4.50 7.81 -4.71
C ARG A 42 -4.98 7.39 -3.31
N PRO A 43 -4.12 6.85 -2.43
CA PRO A 43 -4.50 6.52 -1.06
C PRO A 43 -5.03 7.72 -0.27
N GLU A 44 -5.84 7.45 0.75
CA GLU A 44 -6.20 8.44 1.78
C GLU A 44 -5.13 8.45 2.88
N LEU A 45 -4.69 7.26 3.26
CA LEU A 45 -3.71 6.99 4.30
C LEU A 45 -2.65 6.04 3.77
N ARG A 46 -1.44 6.16 4.30
CA ARG A 46 -0.33 5.25 4.03
C ARG A 46 0.39 4.91 5.33
N ALA A 47 0.77 3.65 5.47
CA ALA A 47 1.83 3.24 6.37
C ALA A 47 3.11 3.11 5.56
N ILE A 48 4.17 3.77 6.03
CA ILE A 48 5.49 3.76 5.41
C ILE A 48 6.50 3.36 6.48
N ALA A 49 7.18 2.25 6.29
CA ALA A 49 8.24 1.80 7.16
C ALA A 49 9.58 2.22 6.58
N TYR A 50 10.49 2.67 7.45
CA TYR A 50 11.83 3.13 7.09
C TYR A 50 12.89 2.33 7.82
N ASP A 51 14.05 2.18 7.19
CA ASP A 51 15.30 1.80 7.82
C ASP A 51 16.43 2.74 7.38
N SER A 52 17.69 2.41 7.67
CA SER A 52 18.84 3.23 7.28
C SER A 52 19.04 3.37 5.76
N HIS A 53 18.35 2.59 4.94
CA HIS A 53 18.44 2.59 3.49
C HIS A 53 17.19 3.20 2.81
N GLY A 54 16.32 3.87 3.59
CA GLY A 54 15.11 4.52 3.11
C GLY A 54 13.85 3.68 3.34
N ILE A 55 12.86 3.79 2.46
CA ILE A 55 11.61 3.03 2.57
C ILE A 55 11.89 1.52 2.51
N ALA A 56 11.49 0.83 3.58
CA ALA A 56 11.60 -0.62 3.76
C ALA A 56 10.31 -1.34 3.36
N ALA A 57 9.14 -0.75 3.63
CA ALA A 57 7.85 -1.30 3.26
C ALA A 57 6.77 -0.21 3.16
N HIS A 58 5.71 -0.48 2.41
CA HIS A 58 4.61 0.44 2.20
C HIS A 58 3.25 -0.29 2.18
N MET A 59 2.22 0.41 2.67
CA MET A 59 0.81 0.06 2.48
C MET A 59 -0.04 1.31 2.31
N GLY A 60 -0.89 1.34 1.27
CA GLY A 60 -1.91 2.35 1.07
C GLY A 60 -3.28 1.87 1.53
N LEU A 61 -4.11 2.80 1.99
CA LEU A 61 -5.47 2.57 2.43
C LEU A 61 -6.44 3.58 1.78
N LEU A 62 -7.59 3.07 1.34
CA LEU A 62 -8.75 3.83 0.90
C LEU A 62 -9.97 3.36 1.69
N ARG A 63 -10.87 4.28 2.05
CA ARG A 63 -12.21 3.90 2.51
C ARG A 63 -13.12 3.70 1.31
N ARG A 64 -13.89 2.63 1.33
CA ARG A 64 -14.86 2.30 0.29
C ARG A 64 -16.17 1.86 0.93
N PHE A 65 -17.27 2.11 0.23
CA PHE A 65 -18.50 1.37 0.48
C PHE A 65 -18.55 0.17 -0.44
N ILE A 66 -18.86 -1.00 0.12
CA ILE A 66 -19.19 -2.19 -0.65
C ILE A 66 -20.58 -2.67 -0.26
N LYS A 67 -21.30 -3.26 -1.21
CA LYS A 67 -22.62 -3.83 -0.94
C LYS A 67 -22.49 -5.21 -0.29
N VAL A 68 -23.03 -5.38 0.91
CA VAL A 68 -23.12 -6.65 1.64
C VAL A 68 -24.60 -6.95 1.88
N GLY A 69 -25.14 -7.91 1.12
CA GLY A 69 -26.60 -8.10 1.06
C GLY A 69 -27.26 -6.83 0.52
N GLU A 70 -28.09 -6.17 1.32
CA GLU A 70 -28.75 -4.90 0.96
C GLU A 70 -28.15 -3.66 1.66
N VAL A 71 -27.02 -3.81 2.36
CA VAL A 71 -26.39 -2.72 3.12
C VAL A 71 -25.11 -2.24 2.44
N ASP A 72 -24.94 -0.93 2.33
CA ASP A 72 -23.66 -0.32 1.97
C ASP A 72 -22.75 -0.27 3.20
N GLN A 73 -21.76 -1.15 3.24
CA GLN A 73 -20.80 -1.28 4.34
C GLN A 73 -19.55 -0.47 4.05
N LEU A 74 -19.20 0.46 4.93
CA LEU A 74 -17.89 1.11 4.92
C LEU A 74 -16.81 0.10 5.28
N VAL A 75 -15.76 0.01 4.46
CA VAL A 75 -14.62 -0.92 4.60
C VAL A 75 -13.31 -0.22 4.21
N ALA A 76 -12.17 -0.85 4.51
CA ALA A 76 -10.87 -0.42 4.01
C ALA A 76 -10.39 -1.27 2.82
N GLU A 77 -10.06 -0.62 1.71
CA GLU A 77 -9.32 -1.20 0.59
C GLU A 77 -7.81 -0.97 0.83
N LEU A 78 -7.05 -2.05 0.91
CA LEU A 78 -5.59 -2.03 1.04
C LEU A 78 -4.96 -2.22 -0.34
N GLY A 79 -4.02 -1.34 -0.66
CA GLY A 79 -3.34 -1.33 -1.96
C GLY A 79 -1.91 -0.84 -1.83
N LEU A 80 -1.21 -0.82 -2.97
CA LEU A 80 0.20 -0.40 -3.04
C LEU A 80 1.07 -1.11 -1.99
N TYR A 81 0.76 -2.37 -1.69
CA TYR A 81 1.54 -3.17 -0.75
C TYR A 81 2.89 -3.54 -1.36
N GLY A 82 3.98 -3.32 -0.62
CA GLY A 82 5.31 -3.74 -1.03
C GLY A 82 6.26 -3.83 0.15
N VAL A 83 7.24 -4.72 0.03
CA VAL A 83 8.43 -4.79 0.89
C VAL A 83 9.64 -4.64 -0.03
N ARG A 84 10.67 -3.95 0.41
CA ARG A 84 11.89 -3.78 -0.39
C ARG A 84 12.53 -5.16 -0.65
N PRO A 85 13.02 -5.47 -1.86
CA PRO A 85 13.44 -6.83 -2.23
C PRO A 85 14.47 -7.50 -1.30
N ASP A 86 15.40 -6.73 -0.73
CA ASP A 86 16.42 -7.21 0.22
C ASP A 86 15.84 -7.62 1.59
N LEU A 87 14.58 -7.25 1.88
CA LEU A 87 13.90 -7.52 3.14
C LEU A 87 12.74 -8.52 3.00
N GLU A 88 12.49 -9.02 1.78
CA GLU A 88 11.49 -10.05 1.55
C GLU A 88 11.85 -11.35 2.30
N GLY A 89 10.84 -12.07 2.80
CA GLY A 89 11.04 -13.31 3.58
C GLY A 89 11.44 -13.09 5.05
N LEU A 90 11.72 -11.87 5.50
CA LEU A 90 12.06 -11.56 6.89
C LEU A 90 10.85 -11.31 7.81
N GLY A 91 9.62 -11.52 7.30
CA GLY A 91 8.40 -11.34 8.07
C GLY A 91 7.94 -9.90 8.26
N ILE A 92 8.50 -8.91 7.54
CA ILE A 92 8.07 -7.50 7.59
C ILE A 92 6.58 -7.33 7.25
N SER A 93 6.01 -8.24 6.46
CA SER A 93 4.57 -8.30 6.20
C SER A 93 3.72 -8.36 7.47
N HIS A 94 4.21 -8.97 8.54
CA HIS A 94 3.50 -9.06 9.81
C HIS A 94 3.38 -7.71 10.52
N SER A 95 4.18 -6.72 10.15
CA SER A 95 4.10 -5.34 10.67
C SER A 95 2.81 -4.63 10.25
N ILE A 96 2.02 -5.19 9.32
CA ILE A 96 0.70 -4.69 8.90
C ILE A 96 -0.25 -4.41 10.08
N HIS A 97 -0.11 -5.13 11.19
CA HIS A 97 -0.94 -4.95 12.38
C HIS A 97 -0.83 -3.53 12.98
N VAL A 98 0.21 -2.76 12.63
CA VAL A 98 0.32 -1.34 12.99
C VAL A 98 -0.87 -0.50 12.49
N MET A 99 -1.57 -0.95 11.45
CA MET A 99 -2.75 -0.28 10.92
C MET A 99 -4.03 -0.54 11.73
N LEU A 100 -4.04 -1.53 12.65
CA LEU A 100 -5.25 -1.90 13.40
C LEU A 100 -5.89 -0.73 14.15
N PRO A 101 -5.16 0.11 14.91
CA PRO A 101 -5.77 1.24 15.60
C PRO A 101 -6.42 2.23 14.63
N VAL A 102 -5.78 2.49 13.48
CA VAL A 102 -6.32 3.37 12.43
C VAL A 102 -7.60 2.80 11.85
N LEU A 103 -7.66 1.48 11.59
CA LEU A 103 -8.89 0.83 11.10
C LEU A 103 -10.03 0.95 12.11
N GLN A 104 -9.73 0.80 13.41
CA GLN A 104 -10.71 0.97 14.48
C GLN A 104 -11.22 2.41 14.56
N GLU A 105 -10.33 3.40 14.49
CA GLU A 105 -10.68 4.82 14.49
C GLU A 105 -11.54 5.21 13.28
N LEU A 106 -11.25 4.65 12.11
CA LEU A 106 -12.04 4.84 10.91
C LEU A 106 -13.41 4.14 10.95
N GLY A 107 -13.68 3.34 11.98
CA GLY A 107 -14.94 2.61 12.15
C GLY A 107 -15.18 1.55 11.08
N VAL A 108 -14.12 1.02 10.45
CA VAL A 108 -14.24 -0.02 9.42
C VAL A 108 -14.14 -1.41 10.05
N PRO A 109 -15.09 -2.32 9.78
CA PRO A 109 -15.11 -3.65 10.42
C PRO A 109 -14.06 -4.60 9.86
N PHE A 110 -13.59 -4.38 8.64
CA PHE A 110 -12.54 -5.16 8.02
C PHE A 110 -11.85 -4.40 6.88
N ALA A 111 -10.72 -4.95 6.45
CA ALA A 111 -9.98 -4.49 5.30
C ALA A 111 -9.80 -5.64 4.29
N PHE A 112 -9.71 -5.32 3.00
CA PHE A 112 -9.47 -6.29 1.94
C PHE A 112 -8.42 -5.76 0.96
N GLY A 113 -7.75 -6.66 0.25
CA GLY A 113 -6.77 -6.31 -0.78
C GLY A 113 -6.62 -7.44 -1.77
N THR A 114 -6.05 -7.14 -2.94
CA THR A 114 -5.80 -8.16 -3.96
C THR A 114 -4.39 -8.73 -3.80
N VAL A 115 -4.28 -10.04 -3.94
CA VAL A 115 -2.99 -10.73 -4.01
C VAL A 115 -2.81 -11.27 -5.41
N ARG A 116 -1.57 -11.24 -5.90
CA ARG A 116 -1.23 -11.89 -7.17
C ARG A 116 -1.50 -13.38 -7.04
N HIS A 117 -2.08 -13.98 -8.08
CA HIS A 117 -2.40 -15.42 -8.06
C HIS A 117 -1.18 -16.30 -7.77
N ALA A 118 0.00 -15.92 -8.25
CA ALA A 118 1.26 -16.63 -7.97
C ALA A 118 1.68 -16.64 -6.49
N LEU A 119 1.06 -15.83 -5.63
CA LEU A 119 1.28 -15.79 -4.18
C LEU A 119 0.25 -16.63 -3.41
N ARG A 120 -0.70 -17.26 -4.11
CA ARG A 120 -1.66 -18.19 -3.51
C ARG A 120 -0.92 -19.49 -3.20
N LYS A 121 -0.81 -19.82 -1.91
CA LYS A 121 -0.33 -21.13 -1.45
C LYS A 121 -1.40 -22.20 -1.72
#